data_AF-A0A321LQD6-F1
#
_entry.id   AF-A0A321LQD6-F1
#
_cell.length_a   1.000
_cell.length_b   1.000
_cell.length_c   1.000
_cell.angle_alpha   90.00
_cell.angle_beta   90.00
_cell.angle_gamma   90.00
#
_symmetry.space_group_name_H-M   'P 1'
#
loop_
_entity.id
_entity.type
_entity.pdbx_description
1 polymer ?
#
loop_
_entity_poly.entity_id
_entity_poly.type
_entity_poly.pdbx_seq_one_letter_code
_entity_poly.pdbx_strand_id
1 'polypeptide(L)' 'MPNKDEIKGKTKEVKGNIKQKAGRVLDNPDLVDEGASDEAAGSLQKDFGTVRRKVGETIEKVGKATGR' A
#
# COMPACT_ATOMS: atom_id res chain seq x y z
N MET A 1 -14.55 6.17 7.43
CA MET A 1 -13.25 6.73 7.89
C MET A 1 -12.15 5.89 7.26
N PRO A 2 -11.07 6.49 6.70
CA PRO A 2 -9.97 5.72 6.13
C PRO A 2 -9.35 4.81 7.20
N ASN A 3 -9.06 3.55 6.85
CA ASN A 3 -8.44 2.63 7.77
C ASN A 3 -6.99 3.09 8.06
N LYS A 4 -6.50 2.95 9.30
CA LYS A 4 -5.14 3.39 9.68
C LYS A 4 -4.05 2.82 8.77
N ASP A 5 -4.25 1.61 8.26
CA ASP A 5 -3.37 0.95 7.31
C ASP A 5 -3.32 1.61 5.93
N GLU A 6 -4.45 2.14 5.43
CA GLU A 6 -4.50 2.84 4.14
C GLU A 6 -3.77 4.17 4.20
N ILE A 7 -3.87 4.87 5.33
CA ILE A 7 -3.09 6.08 5.58
C ILE A 7 -1.60 5.75 5.63
N LYS A 8 -1.22 4.70 6.37
CA LYS A 8 0.18 4.26 6.47
C LYS A 8 0.78 3.88 5.11
N GLY A 9 0.02 3.18 4.27
CA GLY A 9 0.41 2.81 2.91
C GLY A 9 0.64 4.03 2.03
N LYS A 10 -0.31 4.98 2.00
CA LYS A 10 -0.14 6.25 1.28
C LYS A 10 1.06 7.05 1.75
N THR A 11 1.30 7.10 3.06
CA THR A 11 2.47 7.82 3.61
C THR A 11 3.79 7.19 3.14
N LYS A 12 3.88 5.86 3.04
CA LYS A 12 5.06 5.18 2.48
C LYS A 12 5.25 5.47 1.00
N GLU A 13 4.16 5.43 0.22
CA GLU A 13 4.15 5.74 -1.22
C GLU A 13 4.66 7.18 -1.49
N VAL A 14 4.20 8.14 -0.71
CA VAL A 14 4.66 9.54 -0.78
C VAL A 14 6.12 9.68 -0.34
N LYS A 15 6.52 9.01 0.74
CA LYS A 15 7.90 9.04 1.24
C LYS A 15 8.89 8.47 0.21
N GLY A 16 8.52 7.37 -0.43
CA GLY A 16 9.29 6.74 -1.49
C GLY A 16 9.51 7.68 -2.68
N ASN A 17 8.43 8.31 -3.15
CA ASN A 17 8.50 9.32 -4.21
C ASN A 17 9.43 10.51 -3.88
N ILE A 18 9.36 11.00 -2.64
CA ILE A 18 10.24 12.09 -2.17
C ILE A 18 11.70 11.65 -2.18
N LYS A 19 12.01 10.47 -1.64
CA LYS A 19 13.37 9.90 -1.63
C LYS A 19 13.93 9.71 -3.03
N GLN A 20 13.13 9.17 -3.97
CA GLN A 20 13.55 9.02 -5.36
C GLN A 20 13.87 10.37 -6.02
N LYS A 21 13.01 11.37 -5.84
CA LYS A 21 13.26 12.72 -6.39
C LYS A 21 14.50 13.35 -5.76
N ALA A 22 14.64 13.27 -4.44
CA ALA A 22 15.81 13.79 -3.74
C ALA A 22 17.10 13.07 -4.17
N GLY A 23 17.08 11.74 -4.31
CA GLY A 23 18.21 10.95 -4.80
C GLY A 23 18.62 11.33 -6.21
N ARG A 24 17.67 11.52 -7.13
CA ARG A 24 17.98 12.00 -8.50
C ARG A 24 18.57 13.41 -8.53
N VAL A 25 18.11 14.30 -7.65
CA VAL A 25 18.62 15.68 -7.56
C VAL A 25 20.02 15.72 -6.94
N LEU A 26 20.28 14.85 -5.96
CA LEU A 26 21.54 14.78 -5.22
C LEU A 26 22.55 13.80 -5.84
N ASP A 27 22.23 13.21 -7.00
CA ASP A 27 23.00 12.13 -7.66
C ASP A 27 23.37 10.98 -6.70
N ASN A 28 22.42 10.62 -5.84
CA ASN A 28 22.59 9.61 -4.80
C ASN A 28 21.74 8.36 -5.14
N PRO A 29 22.37 7.26 -5.62
CA PRO A 29 21.67 6.05 -6.02
C PRO A 29 21.01 5.33 -4.84
N ASP A 30 21.59 5.35 -3.65
CA ASP A 30 21.00 4.72 -2.45
C ASP A 30 19.64 5.34 -2.09
N LEU A 31 19.50 6.66 -2.19
CA LEU A 31 18.23 7.34 -1.95
C LEU A 31 17.17 6.99 -3.01
N VAL A 32 17.58 6.73 -4.24
CA VAL A 32 16.66 6.30 -5.31
C VAL A 32 16.16 4.88 -5.02
N ASP A 33 17.05 3.96 -4.67
CA ASP A 33 16.71 2.57 -4.38
C ASP A 33 15.86 2.41 -3.12
N GLU A 34 16.18 3.14 -2.06
CA GLU A 34 15.34 3.20 -0.85
C GLU A 34 13.94 3.72 -1.18
N GLY A 35 13.86 4.77 -2.01
CA GLY A 35 12.59 5.36 -2.39
C GLY A 35 11.73 4.43 -3.26
N ALA A 36 12.35 3.69 -4.17
CA ALA A 36 11.67 2.68 -4.99
C ALA A 36 11.16 1.51 -4.12
N SER A 37 11.96 1.08 -3.15
CA SER A 37 11.59 0.02 -2.20
C SER A 37 10.42 0.42 -1.30
N ASP A 38 10.43 1.64 -0.76
CA ASP A 38 9.36 2.19 0.09
C ASP A 38 8.04 2.32 -0.69
N GLU A 39 8.09 2.75 -1.96
CA GLU A 39 6.94 2.88 -2.85
C GLU A 39 6.34 1.51 -3.21
N ALA A 40 7.19 0.55 -3.60
CA ALA A 40 6.77 -0.81 -3.93
C ALA A 40 6.13 -1.50 -2.71
N ALA A 41 6.73 -1.39 -1.53
CA ALA A 41 6.18 -1.96 -0.30
C ALA A 41 4.82 -1.33 0.07
N GLY A 42 4.66 -0.01 -0.13
CA GLY A 42 3.40 0.69 0.08
C GLY A 42 2.29 0.22 -0.85
N SER A 43 2.60 0.06 -2.14
CA SER A 43 1.66 -0.41 -3.17
C SER A 43 1.25 -1.87 -2.93
N LEU A 44 2.22 -2.76 -2.70
CA LEU A 44 1.97 -4.18 -2.42
C LEU A 44 1.07 -4.39 -1.19
N GLN A 45 1.30 -3.61 -0.12
CA GLN A 45 0.47 -3.69 1.08
C GLN A 45 -0.98 -3.25 0.82
N LYS A 46 -1.17 -2.26 -0.06
CA LYS A 46 -2.48 -1.72 -0.44
C LYS A 46 -3.26 -2.71 -1.31
N ASP A 47 -2.59 -3.33 -2.27
CA ASP A 47 -3.19 -4.33 -3.17
C ASP A 47 -3.57 -5.60 -2.38
N PHE A 48 -2.65 -6.11 -1.56
CA PHE A 48 -2.91 -7.27 -0.73
C PHE A 48 -4.04 -7.03 0.27
N GLY A 49 -4.08 -5.85 0.90
CA GLY A 49 -5.17 -5.44 1.79
C GLY A 49 -6.52 -5.35 1.07
N THR A 50 -6.52 -4.85 -0.17
CA THR A 50 -7.73 -4.73 -1.00
C THR A 50 -8.26 -6.10 -1.43
N VAL A 51 -7.36 -7.02 -1.83
CA VAL A 51 -7.72 -8.41 -2.17
C VAL A 51 -8.33 -9.10 -0.94
N ARG A 52 -7.67 -9.02 0.22
CA ARG A 52 -8.17 -9.64 1.45
C ARG A 52 -9.55 -9.10 1.85
N ARG A 53 -9.79 -7.79 1.68
CA ARG A 53 -11.08 -7.16 1.94
C ARG A 53 -12.17 -7.69 1.01
N LYS A 54 -11.91 -7.76 -0.30
CA LYS A 54 -12.85 -8.31 -1.29
C LYS A 54 -13.21 -9.77 -0.99
N VAL A 55 -12.21 -10.59 -0.66
CA VAL A 55 -12.43 -12.00 -0.29
C VAL A 55 -13.31 -12.09 0.96
N GLY A 56 -13.00 -11.31 1.99
CA GLY A 56 -13.81 -11.24 3.22
C GLY A 56 -15.26 -10.83 2.97
N GLU A 57 -15.50 -9.77 2.19
CA GLU A 57 -16.85 -9.31 1.84
C GLU A 57 -17.64 -10.37 1.06
N THR A 58 -16.97 -11.15 0.21
CA THR A 58 -17.61 -12.21 -0.57
C THR A 58 -18.03 -13.38 0.32
N ILE A 59 -17.17 -13.78 1.26
CA ILE A 59 -17.46 -14.83 2.24
C ILE A 59 -18.59 -14.38 3.17
N GLU A 60 -18.59 -13.12 3.65
CA GLU A 60 -19.67 -12.60 4.49
C GLU A 60 -21.01 -12.59 3.77
N LYS A 61 -21.05 -12.20 2.48
CA LYS A 61 -22.27 -12.22 1.67
C LYS A 61 -22.82 -13.63 1.47
N VAL A 62 -21.96 -14.61 1.19
CA VAL A 62 -22.37 -16.01 1.05
C VAL A 62 -22.85 -16.58 2.38
N GLY A 63 -22.18 -16.24 3.49
CA GLY A 63 -22.60 -16.61 4.85
C GLY A 63 -23.98 -16.03 5.22
N LYS A 64 -24.22 -14.74 4.93
CA LYS A 64 -25.53 -14.10 5.15
C LYS A 64 -26.65 -14.62 4.25
N ALA A 65 -26.33 -15.08 3.04
CA ALA A 65 -27.32 -15.63 2.10
C ALA A 65 -27.68 -17.10 2.38
N THR A 66 -26.78 -17.85 3.06
CA THR A 66 -26.97 -19.27 3.36
C THR A 66 -27.43 -19.51 4.80
N GLY A 67 -27.20 -18.54 5.70
CA GLY A 67 -27.69 -18.57 7.08
C GLY A 67 -29.17 -18.26 7.18
N ARG A 68 -29.95 -19.26 7.63
CA ARG A 68 -31.20 -19.04 8.40
C ARG A 68 -30.94 -18.14 9.60
#